data_AF-V6KZ77-F1
#
_entry.id   AF-V6KZ77-F1
#
_cell.length_a   1.000
_cell.length_b   1.000
_cell.length_c   1.000
_cell.angle_alpha   90.00
_cell.angle_beta   90.00
_cell.angle_gamma   90.00
#
_symmetry.space_group_name_H-M   'P 1'
#
loop_
_entity.id
_entity.type
_entity.pdbx_description
1 polymer ?
#
loop_
_entity_poly.entity_id
_entity_poly.type
_entity_poly.pdbx_seq_one_letter_code
_entity_poly.pdbx_strand_id
1 'polypeptide(L)'
;MAGSLWEETLGELALNAGNLHLFRPHRTTPGKPNLISSWTERVRPGAGLPRLTATRLRTTWIVSLMATRVDHGVIAKVAGLKSAASLARYQHLVPQLDEETVIRLQRDARW
;
A
#
# COMPACT_ATOMS: atom_id res chain seq x y z
N MET A 1 8.28 -6.92 -6.12
CA MET A 1 7.01 -7.68 -6.15
C MET A 1 6.89 -8.45 -4.85
N ALA A 2 6.34 -7.86 -3.78
CA ALA A 2 6.20 -8.52 -2.47
C ALA A 2 4.73 -8.83 -2.10
N GLY A 3 3.77 -8.34 -2.88
CA GLY A 3 2.34 -8.57 -2.64
C GLY A 3 1.89 -9.99 -2.94
N SER A 4 2.54 -10.67 -3.89
CA SER A 4 2.17 -12.01 -4.33
C SER A 4 2.44 -13.11 -3.30
N LEU A 5 3.33 -12.88 -2.32
CA LEU A 5 3.70 -13.91 -1.34
C LEU A 5 2.55 -14.23 -0.36
N TRP A 6 1.66 -13.26 -0.12
CA TRP A 6 0.59 -13.39 0.87
C TRP A 6 -0.80 -13.46 0.24
N GLU A 7 -0.91 -13.32 -1.08
CA GLU A 7 -2.20 -13.21 -1.77
C GLU A 7 -3.00 -14.50 -1.64
N GLU A 8 -2.37 -15.64 -1.90
CA GLU A 8 -2.99 -16.97 -1.76
C GLU A 8 -3.37 -17.25 -0.30
N THR A 9 -2.44 -17.06 0.64
CA THR A 9 -2.71 -17.26 2.08
C THR A 9 -3.84 -16.37 2.58
N LEU A 10 -3.88 -15.10 2.17
CA LEU A 10 -4.98 -14.19 2.55
C LEU A 10 -6.30 -14.61 1.91
N GLY A 11 -6.28 -15.11 0.68
CA GLY A 11 -7.45 -15.65 -0.01
C GLY A 11 -8.03 -16.86 0.74
N GLU A 12 -7.18 -17.82 1.10
CA GLU A 12 -7.58 -18.99 1.90
C GLU A 12 -8.17 -18.59 3.26
N LEU A 13 -7.48 -17.68 3.97
CA LEU A 13 -7.97 -17.17 5.25
C LEU A 13 -9.30 -16.43 5.11
N ALA A 14 -9.52 -15.71 4.00
CA ALA A 14 -10.78 -14.99 3.74
C ALA A 14 -11.92 -15.96 3.48
N LEU A 15 -11.68 -17.01 2.68
CA LEU A 15 -12.66 -18.08 2.45
C LEU A 15 -13.03 -18.77 3.76
N ASN A 16 -12.04 -19.09 4.60
CA ASN A 16 -12.27 -19.71 5.91
C ASN A 16 -13.01 -18.78 6.89
N ALA A 17 -12.75 -17.48 6.85
CA ALA A 17 -13.44 -16.51 7.71
C ALA A 17 -14.90 -16.26 7.28
N GLY A 18 -15.23 -16.40 5.99
CA GLY A 18 -16.56 -16.11 5.45
C GLY A 18 -16.98 -14.67 5.75
N ASN A 19 -18.10 -14.51 6.49
CA ASN A 19 -18.61 -13.20 6.91
C ASN A 19 -17.96 -12.66 8.20
N LEU A 20 -17.00 -13.40 8.77
CA LEU A 20 -16.29 -12.99 9.98
C LEU A 20 -15.03 -12.18 9.63
N HIS A 21 -14.40 -11.62 10.66
CA HIS A 21 -13.21 -10.80 10.49
C HIS A 21 -11.98 -11.69 10.25
N LEU A 22 -11.26 -11.45 9.15
CA LEU A 22 -9.96 -12.09 8.87
C LEU A 22 -8.90 -11.73 9.94
N PHE A 23 -8.98 -10.53 10.50
CA PHE A 23 -8.10 -10.08 11.58
C PHE A 23 -8.90 -9.34 12.65
N ARG A 24 -8.96 -9.93 13.86
CA ARG A 24 -9.60 -9.33 15.04
C ARG A 24 -8.72 -9.51 16.28
N PRO A 25 -7.69 -8.68 16.50
CA PRO A 25 -6.90 -8.76 17.71
C PRO A 25 -7.76 -8.47 18.93
N HIS A 26 -7.48 -9.20 20.02
CA HIS A 26 -8.22 -9.13 21.27
C HIS A 26 -8.22 -7.69 21.82
N ARG A 27 -9.41 -7.13 22.02
CA ARG A 27 -9.61 -5.74 22.48
C ARG A 27 -9.69 -5.72 24.00
N THR A 28 -8.65 -5.21 24.65
CA THR A 28 -8.61 -5.07 26.12
C THR A 28 -8.94 -3.67 26.62
N THR A 29 -9.08 -2.67 25.72
CA THR A 29 -9.33 -1.27 26.12
C THR A 29 -10.43 -0.64 25.27
N PRO A 30 -11.44 0.00 25.88
CA PRO A 30 -12.38 0.88 25.17
C PRO A 30 -11.63 2.15 24.74
N GLY A 31 -11.58 2.46 23.44
CA GLY A 31 -11.14 3.78 22.97
C GLY A 31 -10.07 3.82 21.87
N LYS A 32 -9.37 2.71 21.55
CA LYS A 32 -8.53 2.68 20.33
C LYS A 32 -9.39 2.32 19.11
N PRO A 33 -9.50 3.21 18.10
CA PRO A 33 -10.53 3.11 17.07
C PRO A 33 -10.25 2.05 15.99
N ASN A 34 -9.00 1.62 15.79
CA ASN A 34 -8.67 0.62 14.76
C ASN A 34 -7.63 -0.41 15.24
N LEU A 35 -8.04 -1.68 15.20
CA LEU A 35 -7.24 -2.86 15.56
C LEU A 35 -5.89 -2.93 14.82
N ILE A 36 -5.84 -2.42 13.59
CA ILE A 36 -4.62 -2.35 12.76
C ILE A 36 -3.59 -1.38 13.34
N SER A 37 -4.00 -0.22 13.88
CA SER A 37 -3.02 0.70 14.49
C SER A 37 -2.38 0.07 15.72
N SER A 38 -3.17 -0.58 16.55
CA SER A 38 -2.69 -1.28 17.75
C SER A 38 -1.71 -2.40 17.40
N TRP A 39 -1.93 -3.10 16.28
CA TRP A 39 -0.94 -4.06 15.77
C TRP A 39 0.36 -3.35 15.36
N THR A 40 0.29 -2.30 14.54
CA THR A 40 1.50 -1.57 14.10
C THR A 40 2.28 -0.94 15.26
N GLU A 41 1.60 -0.58 16.36
CA GLU A 41 2.24 -0.08 17.58
C GLU A 41 3.03 -1.14 18.35
N ARG A 42 2.58 -2.40 18.28
CA ARG A 42 3.23 -3.53 18.96
C ARG A 42 4.42 -4.08 18.17
N VAL A 43 4.42 -3.90 16.84
CA VAL A 43 5.54 -4.30 16.00
C VAL A 43 6.66 -3.25 16.14
N ARG A 44 7.76 -3.65 16.78
CA ARG A 44 8.99 -2.86 16.85
C ARG A 44 9.96 -3.37 15.78
N PRO A 45 10.17 -2.63 14.68
CA PRO A 45 11.16 -3.04 13.69
C PRO A 45 12.57 -2.96 14.31
N GLY A 46 13.52 -3.71 13.74
CA GLY A 46 14.91 -3.76 14.20
C GLY A 46 15.61 -2.39 14.20
N ALA A 47 16.76 -2.31 14.86
CA ALA A 47 17.52 -1.07 15.00
C ALA A 47 17.77 -0.39 13.64
N GLY A 48 17.58 0.93 13.58
CA GLY A 48 17.76 1.74 12.37
C GLY A 48 16.53 1.78 11.44
N LEU A 49 15.49 0.98 11.68
CA LEU A 49 14.27 1.01 10.87
C LEU A 49 13.22 1.98 11.45
N PRO A 50 12.50 2.70 10.58
CA PRO A 50 11.52 3.68 11.01
C PRO A 50 10.24 3.01 11.54
N ARG A 51 9.65 3.59 12.59
CA ARG A 51 8.44 3.07 13.27
C ARG A 51 7.30 2.75 12.31
N LEU A 52 6.75 1.53 12.39
CA LEU A 52 5.61 1.14 11.58
C LEU A 52 4.34 1.87 12.05
N THR A 53 3.61 2.46 11.08
CA THR A 53 2.26 2.97 11.27
C THR A 53 1.42 2.56 10.08
N ALA A 54 0.11 2.37 10.26
CA ALA A 54 -0.79 2.01 9.17
C ALA A 54 -0.72 3.02 8.00
N THR A 55 -0.60 4.31 8.31
CA THR A 55 -0.42 5.38 7.31
C THR A 55 0.87 5.22 6.53
N ARG A 56 2.01 4.94 7.18
CA ARG A 56 3.28 4.74 6.49
C ARG A 56 3.24 3.51 5.59
N LEU A 57 2.71 2.40 6.09
CA LEU A 57 2.54 1.17 5.30
C LEU A 57 1.71 1.43 4.03
N ARG A 58 0.56 2.10 4.18
CA ARG A 58 -0.30 2.46 3.05
C ARG A 58 0.40 3.39 2.05
N THR A 59 1.10 4.42 2.54
CA THR A 59 1.85 5.33 1.68
C THR A 59 2.96 4.59 0.92
N THR A 60 3.74 3.74 1.60
CA THR A 60 4.77 2.93 0.96
C THR A 60 4.20 2.03 -0.13
N TRP A 61 3.05 1.39 0.11
CA TRP A 61 2.37 0.57 -0.89
C TRP A 61 1.92 1.38 -2.11
N ILE A 62 1.27 2.53 -1.90
CA ILE A 62 0.84 3.43 -3.00
C ILE A 62 2.05 3.91 -3.82
N VAL A 63 3.10 4.41 -3.15
CA VAL A 63 4.32 4.90 -3.82
C VAL A 63 5.00 3.76 -4.59
N SER A 64 5.00 2.53 -4.07
CA SER A 64 5.56 1.38 -4.77
C SER A 64 4.81 1.08 -6.07
N LEU A 65 3.48 1.17 -6.08
CA LEU A 65 2.68 1.02 -7.29
C LEU A 65 2.93 2.14 -8.31
N MET A 66 3.04 3.39 -7.83
CA MET A 66 3.38 4.53 -8.69
C MET A 66 4.78 4.37 -9.31
N ALA A 67 5.76 3.87 -8.54
CA ALA A 67 7.10 3.60 -9.03
C ALA A 67 7.12 2.53 -10.14
N THR A 68 6.23 1.54 -10.06
CA THR A 68 6.03 0.53 -11.12
C THR A 68 5.23 1.02 -12.33
N ARG A 69 4.86 2.31 -12.36
CA ARG A 69 4.14 2.95 -13.49
C ARG A 69 2.79 2.31 -13.82
N VAL A 70 2.15 1.70 -12.82
CA VAL A 70 0.76 1.26 -12.90
C VAL A 70 -0.13 2.48 -13.12
N ASP A 71 -1.17 2.33 -13.93
CA ASP A 71 -2.15 3.39 -14.20
C ASP A 71 -2.67 4.04 -12.90
N HIS A 72 -2.65 5.37 -12.86
CA HIS A 72 -3.03 6.13 -11.67
C HIS A 72 -4.52 5.98 -11.32
N GLY A 73 -5.39 5.74 -12.30
CA GLY A 73 -6.81 5.44 -12.08
C GLY A 73 -7.00 4.11 -11.37
N VAL A 74 -6.28 3.07 -11.81
CA VAL A 74 -6.25 1.76 -11.16
C VAL A 74 -5.75 1.87 -9.73
N ILE A 75 -4.61 2.55 -9.49
CA ILE A 75 -4.06 2.76 -8.15
C ILE A 75 -5.09 3.45 -7.25
N ALA A 76 -5.72 4.52 -7.73
CA ALA A 76 -6.73 5.26 -6.96
C ALA A 76 -7.91 4.35 -6.58
N LYS A 77 -8.40 3.54 -7.52
CA LYS A 77 -9.51 2.60 -7.29
C LYS A 77 -9.15 1.56 -6.23
N VAL A 78 -8.03 0.85 -6.37
CA VAL A 78 -7.64 -0.20 -5.40
C VAL A 78 -7.27 0.38 -4.04
N ALA A 79 -6.75 1.61 -4.01
CA ALA A 79 -6.49 2.29 -2.75
C ALA A 79 -7.79 2.81 -2.09
N GLY A 80 -8.92 2.89 -2.80
CA GLY A 80 -10.14 3.53 -2.28
C GLY A 80 -10.00 5.05 -2.16
N LEU A 81 -9.25 5.67 -3.08
CA LEU A 81 -9.17 7.13 -3.22
C LEU A 81 -10.31 7.62 -4.13
N LYS A 82 -10.77 8.85 -3.91
CA LYS A 82 -11.84 9.45 -4.72
C LYS A 82 -11.45 9.64 -6.19
N SER A 83 -10.16 9.87 -6.47
CA SER A 83 -9.66 10.11 -7.83
C SER A 83 -8.15 9.94 -7.93
N ALA A 84 -7.64 9.81 -9.16
CA ALA A 84 -6.21 9.80 -9.47
C ALA A 84 -5.50 11.08 -9.01
N ALA A 85 -6.18 12.24 -9.04
CA ALA A 85 -5.61 13.51 -8.57
C ALA A 85 -5.17 13.46 -7.09
N SER A 86 -5.80 12.60 -6.28
CA SER A 86 -5.39 12.38 -4.89
C SER A 86 -3.97 11.86 -4.75
N LEU A 87 -3.39 11.24 -5.80
CA LEU A 87 -2.04 10.70 -5.80
C LEU A 87 -0.95 11.76 -5.93
N ALA A 88 -1.27 12.98 -6.38
CA ALA A 88 -0.30 14.05 -6.58
C ALA A 88 0.57 14.33 -5.33
N ARG A 89 -0.02 14.21 -4.13
CA ARG A 89 0.69 14.37 -2.86
C ARG A 89 1.85 13.41 -2.66
N TYR A 90 1.86 12.28 -3.36
CA TYR A 90 2.90 11.25 -3.26
C TYR A 90 3.99 11.38 -4.32
N GLN A 91 3.82 12.24 -5.32
CA GLN A 91 4.72 12.32 -6.48
C GLN A 91 6.17 12.57 -6.10
N HIS A 92 6.39 13.41 -5.08
CA HIS A 92 7.74 13.73 -4.58
C HIS A 92 8.46 12.55 -3.91
N LEU A 93 7.75 11.47 -3.57
CA LEU A 93 8.31 10.24 -3.02
C LEU A 93 8.58 9.19 -4.09
N VAL A 94 8.11 9.40 -5.32
CA VAL A 94 8.30 8.46 -6.42
C VAL A 94 9.68 8.70 -7.05
N PRO A 95 10.50 7.65 -7.21
CA PRO A 95 11.77 7.76 -7.91
C PRO A 95 11.59 8.36 -9.31
N GLN A 96 12.41 9.36 -9.63
CA GLN A 96 12.44 9.93 -10.97
C GLN A 96 13.00 8.90 -11.96
N LEU A 97 12.50 8.94 -13.19
CA LEU A 97 13.09 8.17 -14.28
C LEU A 97 14.38 8.86 -14.71
N ASP A 98 15.36 8.07 -15.14
CA ASP A 98 16.49 8.61 -15.89
C ASP A 98 16.00 9.16 -17.23
N GLU A 99 16.77 10.11 -17.76
CA GLU A 99 16.43 10.84 -18.99
C GLU A 99 16.24 9.90 -20.20
N GLU A 100 17.08 8.87 -20.32
CA GLU A 100 17.00 7.90 -21.42
C GLU A 100 15.68 7.13 -21.39
N THR A 101 15.27 6.66 -20.21
CA THR A 101 13.99 5.98 -20.03
C THR A 101 12.80 6.90 -20.33
N VAL A 102 12.86 8.17 -19.95
CA VAL A 102 11.80 9.15 -20.29
C VAL A 102 11.68 9.32 -21.80
N ILE A 103 12.82 9.52 -22.48
CA ILE A 103 12.85 9.71 -23.94
C ILE A 103 12.30 8.47 -24.64
N ARG A 104 12.71 7.27 -24.22
CA ARG A 104 12.20 6.00 -24.77
C ARG A 104 10.68 5.90 -24.62
N LEU A 105 10.17 6.11 -23.40
CA LEU A 105 8.73 6.05 -23.15
C LEU A 105 7.94 7.09 -23.95
N GLN A 106 8.46 8.31 -24.13
CA GLN A 106 7.80 9.33 -24.94
C GLN A 106 7.74 8.96 -26.43
N ARG A 107 8.79 8.34 -26.96
CA ARG A 107 8.85 7.91 -28.37
C ARG A 107 7.98 6.70 -28.64
N ASP A 108 8.00 5.73 -27.72
CA ASP A 108 7.35 4.44 -27.89
C ASP A 108 5.90 4.43 -27.41
N ALA A 109 5.44 5.49 -26.72
CA ALA A 109 4.04 5.73 -26.39
C ALA A 109 3.24 6.01 -27.66
N ARG A 110 2.94 4.93 -28.39
CA ARG A 110 1.88 4.90 -29.39
C ARG A 110 0.56 4.69 -28.65
N TRP A 111 -0.25 5.74 -28.62
CA TRP A 111 -1.63 5.71 -28.13
C TRP A 111 -2.55 5.05 -29.15
#